data_AF-A0A1F7WTN3-F1
#
_entry.id   AF-A0A1F7WTN3-F1
#
_cell.length_a   1.000
_cell.length_b   1.000
_cell.length_c   1.000
_cell.angle_alpha   90.00
_cell.angle_beta   90.00
_cell.angle_gamma   90.00
#
_symmetry.space_group_name_H-M   'P 1'
#
loop_
_entity.id
_entity.type
_entity.pdbx_description
1 polymer ?
#
loop_
_entity_poly.entity_id
_entity_poly.type
_entity_poly.pdbx_seq_one_letter_code
_entity_poly.pdbx_strand_id
1 'polypeptide(L)'
;MRSFSRLVRSEERKNLRSAVLLGVLTLGIIALFFFFGLPLMAKFAGFLTDLRKTSTPVESTDETPPAPPRIDSLPEATNKLSVDITGSTEPAAIVILSLNGKEEEVLANSEGEFTFNFDLADGENSISGKAKDEAGNESQKTDTIKVVYDNDSPNLEITNPSDGATFFGSKQRQIVVEGKTEEGVSLTINDRFVLVEDDGAFTFTTTLGDGENSFNLKAKDKAENLTEKTIKVNYSP
;
A
#
# COMPACT_ATOMS: atom_id res chain seq x y z
N MET A 1 -66.16 94.16 26.89
CA MET A 1 -65.00 93.63 27.64
C MET A 1 -65.17 92.11 27.71
N ARG A 2 -64.30 91.34 27.04
CA ARG A 2 -64.47 89.88 26.87
C ARG A 2 -64.35 89.16 28.23
N SER A 3 -65.42 88.46 28.64
CA SER A 3 -65.42 87.64 29.86
C SER A 3 -64.65 86.34 29.61
N PHE A 4 -63.50 86.17 30.26
CA PHE A 4 -62.78 84.90 30.24
C PHE A 4 -63.52 83.89 31.14
N SER A 5 -64.16 82.92 30.50
CA SER A 5 -64.93 81.85 31.14
C SER A 5 -64.02 80.97 32.02
N ARG A 6 -64.49 80.62 33.22
CA ARG A 6 -63.80 79.72 34.18
C ARG A 6 -63.39 78.36 33.57
N LEU A 7 -64.11 77.93 32.52
CA LEU A 7 -63.81 76.74 31.72
C LEU A 7 -62.46 76.85 30.98
N VAL A 8 -62.18 78.01 30.38
CA VAL A 8 -60.95 78.26 29.59
C VAL A 8 -59.71 78.19 30.47
N ARG A 9 -59.74 78.75 31.69
CA ARG A 9 -58.63 78.64 32.66
C ARG A 9 -58.39 77.20 33.14
N SER A 10 -59.45 76.38 33.21
CA SER A 10 -59.31 74.97 33.58
C SER A 10 -58.71 74.15 32.44
N GLU A 11 -59.12 74.43 31.20
CA GLU A 11 -58.56 73.78 30.00
C GLU A 11 -57.11 74.19 29.78
N GLU A 12 -56.76 75.46 29.95
CA GLU A 12 -55.40 75.96 29.84
C GLU A 12 -54.46 75.29 30.87
N ARG A 13 -54.91 75.10 32.13
CA ARG A 13 -54.14 74.34 33.14
C ARG A 13 -54.01 72.87 32.80
N LYS A 14 -55.05 72.23 32.24
CA LYS A 14 -54.99 70.83 31.81
C LYS A 14 -54.03 70.67 30.62
N ASN A 15 -54.07 71.58 29.66
CA ASN A 15 -53.18 71.60 28.50
C ASN A 15 -51.73 71.88 28.90
N LEU A 16 -51.50 72.81 29.83
CA LEU A 16 -50.18 73.09 30.37
C LEU A 16 -49.60 71.87 31.12
N ARG A 17 -50.41 71.21 31.96
CA ARG A 17 -49.99 69.96 32.63
C ARG A 17 -49.68 68.85 31.63
N SER A 18 -50.48 68.72 30.59
CA SER A 18 -50.27 67.73 29.52
C SER A 18 -49.02 68.04 28.70
N ALA A 19 -48.76 69.33 28.41
CA ALA A 19 -47.55 69.76 27.71
C ALA A 19 -46.28 69.50 28.54
N VAL A 20 -46.32 69.77 29.85
CA VAL A 20 -45.22 69.44 30.77
C VAL A 20 -45.02 67.93 30.85
N LEU A 21 -46.10 67.15 30.97
CA LEU A 21 -46.04 65.68 30.98
C LEU A 21 -45.39 65.13 29.70
N LEU A 22 -45.82 65.61 28.54
CA LEU A 22 -45.25 65.21 27.25
C LEU A 22 -43.78 65.62 27.14
N GLY A 23 -43.40 66.82 27.60
CA GLY A 23 -42.00 67.26 27.63
C GLY A 23 -41.11 66.40 28.55
N VAL A 24 -41.62 65.99 29.71
CA VAL A 24 -40.90 65.08 30.60
C VAL A 24 -40.79 63.68 29.98
N LEU A 25 -41.85 63.20 29.33
CA LEU A 25 -41.87 61.89 28.68
C LEU A 25 -40.93 61.84 27.47
N THR A 26 -40.85 62.90 26.65
CA THR A 26 -39.89 62.98 25.53
C THR A 26 -38.46 63.03 26.04
N LEU A 27 -38.16 63.83 27.07
CA LEU A 27 -36.83 63.84 27.70
C LEU A 27 -36.48 62.49 28.33
N GLY A 28 -37.45 61.79 28.91
CA GLY A 28 -37.28 60.43 29.44
C GLY A 28 -36.95 59.41 28.35
N ILE A 29 -37.65 59.45 27.21
CA ILE A 29 -37.36 58.59 26.06
C ILE A 29 -35.98 58.90 25.47
N ILE A 30 -35.63 60.18 25.35
CA ILE A 30 -34.30 60.60 24.88
C ILE A 30 -33.23 60.07 25.84
N ALA A 31 -33.39 60.27 27.14
CA ALA A 31 -32.47 59.74 28.14
C ALA A 31 -32.36 58.21 28.03
N LEU A 32 -33.48 57.48 27.91
CA LEU A 32 -33.46 56.03 27.74
C LEU A 32 -32.75 55.60 26.45
N PHE A 33 -32.92 56.33 25.35
CA PHE A 33 -32.20 56.08 24.11
C PHE A 33 -30.69 56.32 24.26
N PHE A 34 -30.28 57.39 24.95
CA PHE A 34 -28.86 57.67 25.20
C PHE A 34 -28.22 56.65 26.15
N PHE A 35 -28.91 56.30 27.24
CA PHE A 35 -28.39 55.39 28.27
C PHE A 35 -28.46 53.92 27.86
N PHE A 36 -29.46 53.51 27.09
CA PHE A 36 -29.67 52.11 26.73
C PHE A 36 -29.56 51.86 25.23
N GLY A 37 -30.10 52.73 24.38
CA GLY A 37 -30.10 52.55 22.92
C GLY A 37 -28.71 52.59 22.29
N LEU A 38 -27.93 53.65 22.54
CA LEU A 38 -26.57 53.79 22.01
C LEU A 38 -25.63 52.63 22.42
N PRO A 39 -25.54 52.21 23.69
CA PRO A 39 -24.69 51.07 24.05
C PRO A 39 -25.20 49.75 23.47
N LEU A 40 -26.51 49.57 23.30
CA LEU A 40 -27.06 48.37 22.66
C LEU A 40 -26.68 48.32 21.17
N MET A 41 -26.77 49.45 20.46
CA MET A 41 -26.33 49.57 19.06
C MET A 41 -24.83 49.32 18.92
N ALA A 42 -24.00 49.85 19.82
CA ALA A 42 -22.55 49.63 19.78
C ALA A 42 -22.20 48.15 19.98
N LYS A 43 -22.85 47.47 20.93
CA LYS A 43 -22.68 46.02 21.15
C LYS A 43 -23.16 45.21 19.93
N PHE A 44 -24.29 45.58 19.35
CA PHE A 44 -24.82 44.93 18.15
C PHE A 44 -23.90 45.14 16.93
N ALA A 45 -23.37 46.34 16.74
CA ALA A 45 -22.38 46.62 15.69
C ALA A 45 -21.08 45.81 15.89
N GLY A 46 -20.61 45.69 17.13
CA GLY A 46 -19.50 44.80 17.49
C GLY A 46 -19.78 43.35 17.11
N PHE A 47 -20.94 42.83 17.52
CA PHE A 47 -21.39 41.48 17.16
C PHE A 47 -21.47 41.25 15.64
N LEU A 48 -22.04 42.19 14.88
CA LEU A 48 -22.07 42.12 13.42
C LEU A 48 -20.66 42.15 12.79
N THR A 49 -19.73 42.87 13.40
CA THR A 49 -18.34 42.90 12.95
C THR A 49 -17.65 41.56 13.20
N ASP A 50 -17.93 40.91 14.33
CA ASP A 50 -17.40 39.59 14.66
C ASP A 50 -18.03 38.48 13.78
N LEU A 51 -19.30 38.60 13.40
CA LEU A 51 -19.91 37.74 12.37
C LEU A 51 -19.31 37.96 10.97
N ARG A 52 -18.85 39.18 10.64
CA ARG A 52 -18.18 39.42 9.35
C ARG A 52 -16.74 38.89 9.33
N LYS A 53 -16.07 38.80 10.49
CA LYS A 53 -14.74 38.19 10.62
C LYS A 53 -14.73 36.68 10.44
N THR A 54 -15.88 36.01 10.51
CA THR A 54 -15.99 34.56 10.31
C THR A 54 -16.14 34.15 8.84
N SER A 55 -15.92 35.06 7.88
CA SER A 55 -15.88 34.74 6.44
C SER A 55 -14.53 34.20 5.97
N THR A 56 -13.75 33.55 6.84
CA THR A 56 -12.68 32.66 6.37
C THR A 56 -13.35 31.51 5.64
N PRO A 57 -13.03 31.25 4.35
CA PRO A 57 -13.45 30.02 3.71
C PRO A 57 -13.04 28.88 4.65
N VAL A 58 -13.97 27.99 4.97
CA VAL A 58 -13.60 26.72 5.59
C VAL A 58 -12.72 26.03 4.55
N GLU A 59 -11.39 26.03 4.75
CA GLU A 59 -10.51 25.13 4.02
C GLU A 59 -10.98 23.72 4.39
N SER A 60 -11.70 23.10 3.47
CA SER A 60 -12.08 21.69 3.57
C SER A 60 -10.82 20.89 3.26
N THR A 61 -9.88 20.85 4.21
CA THR A 61 -8.75 19.93 4.14
C THR A 61 -9.32 18.52 4.24
N ASP A 62 -9.10 17.72 3.21
CA ASP A 62 -9.44 16.31 3.26
C ASP A 62 -8.56 15.62 4.31
N GLU A 63 -9.17 14.95 5.28
CA GLU A 63 -8.49 14.20 6.33
C GLU A 63 -8.70 12.68 6.16
N THR A 64 -9.32 12.25 5.06
CA THR A 64 -9.65 10.85 4.82
C THR A 64 -8.47 10.14 4.17
N PRO A 65 -7.86 9.14 4.82
CA PRO A 65 -6.83 8.35 4.17
C PRO A 65 -7.36 7.56 2.98
N PRO A 66 -6.55 7.39 1.92
CA PRO A 66 -6.90 6.50 0.82
C PRO A 66 -6.86 5.03 1.26
N ALA A 67 -7.30 4.13 0.39
CA ALA A 67 -7.09 2.70 0.60
C ALA A 67 -5.60 2.31 0.50
N PRO A 68 -5.14 1.23 1.15
CA PRO A 68 -3.82 0.66 0.89
C PRO A 68 -3.66 0.28 -0.59
N PRO A 69 -2.45 0.47 -1.17
CA PRO A 69 -2.19 0.06 -2.55
C PRO A 69 -2.26 -1.47 -2.62
N ARG A 70 -2.72 -1.99 -3.75
CA ARG A 70 -2.63 -3.41 -4.06
C ARG A 70 -1.33 -3.66 -4.82
N ILE A 71 -0.47 -4.50 -4.28
CA ILE A 71 0.72 -5.00 -4.98
C ILE A 71 0.35 -6.32 -5.66
N ASP A 72 0.77 -6.51 -6.90
CA ASP A 72 0.57 -7.76 -7.63
C ASP A 72 1.41 -8.89 -7.05
N SER A 73 1.03 -10.14 -7.37
CA SER A 73 1.73 -11.31 -6.86
C SER A 73 3.19 -11.33 -7.32
N LEU A 74 4.10 -11.43 -6.35
CA LEU A 74 5.53 -11.62 -6.57
C LEU A 74 5.91 -13.10 -6.43
N PRO A 75 7.00 -13.56 -7.08
CA PRO A 75 7.51 -14.91 -6.84
C PRO A 75 8.04 -15.06 -5.41
N GLU A 76 7.94 -16.27 -4.85
CA GLU A 76 8.51 -16.56 -3.52
C GLU A 76 10.05 -16.46 -3.51
N ALA A 77 10.68 -16.82 -4.64
CA ALA A 77 12.12 -16.73 -4.84
C ALA A 77 12.47 -16.36 -6.29
N THR A 78 13.63 -15.77 -6.50
CA THR A 78 14.12 -15.35 -7.83
C THR A 78 15.64 -15.35 -7.88
N ASN A 79 16.19 -15.66 -9.04
CA ASN A 79 17.62 -15.52 -9.33
C ASN A 79 17.99 -14.19 -10.00
N LYS A 80 17.01 -13.30 -10.16
CA LYS A 80 17.25 -11.95 -10.66
C LYS A 80 17.56 -11.03 -9.49
N LEU A 81 18.64 -10.26 -9.61
CA LEU A 81 19.05 -9.25 -8.62
C LEU A 81 18.01 -8.14 -8.43
N SER A 82 17.04 -7.98 -9.35
CA SER A 82 15.97 -7.02 -9.20
C SER A 82 14.59 -7.60 -9.48
N VAL A 83 13.58 -6.96 -8.91
CA VAL A 83 12.17 -7.31 -9.07
C VAL A 83 11.35 -6.07 -9.39
N ASP A 84 10.43 -6.22 -10.36
CA ASP A 84 9.43 -5.20 -10.66
C ASP A 84 8.25 -5.34 -9.70
N ILE A 85 7.97 -4.28 -8.96
CA ILE A 85 6.79 -4.14 -8.11
C ILE A 85 5.72 -3.44 -8.92
N THR A 86 4.74 -4.20 -9.38
CA THR A 86 3.54 -3.66 -10.04
C THR A 86 2.35 -3.69 -9.11
N GLY A 87 1.36 -2.84 -9.41
CA GLY A 87 0.14 -2.83 -8.65
C GLY A 87 -0.80 -1.69 -9.01
N SER A 88 -1.82 -1.52 -8.19
CA SER A 88 -2.86 -0.51 -8.36
C SER A 88 -3.17 0.23 -7.06
N THR A 89 -3.47 1.51 -7.14
CA THR A 89 -3.95 2.37 -6.07
C THR A 89 -4.98 3.35 -6.62
N GLU A 90 -5.37 4.36 -5.85
CA GLU A 90 -6.18 5.47 -6.37
C GLU A 90 -5.42 6.26 -7.45
N PRO A 91 -6.09 6.68 -8.55
CA PRO A 91 -5.47 7.45 -9.62
C PRO A 91 -4.70 8.68 -9.10
N ALA A 92 -3.51 8.90 -9.65
CA ALA A 92 -2.61 10.01 -9.26
C ALA A 92 -2.15 10.03 -7.79
N ALA A 93 -2.44 9.01 -6.98
CA ALA A 93 -1.88 8.88 -5.64
C ALA A 93 -0.38 8.54 -5.69
N ILE A 94 0.34 8.94 -4.65
CA ILE A 94 1.74 8.53 -4.43
C ILE A 94 1.72 7.20 -3.68
N VAL A 95 2.45 6.21 -4.18
CA VAL A 95 2.68 4.94 -3.48
C VAL A 95 4.05 4.99 -2.84
N ILE A 96 4.09 4.79 -1.52
CA ILE A 96 5.32 4.68 -0.73
C ILE A 96 5.63 3.18 -0.61
N LEU A 97 6.57 2.69 -1.42
CA LEU A 97 7.02 1.30 -1.40
C LEU A 97 8.21 1.16 -0.46
N SER A 98 8.23 0.10 0.35
CA SER A 98 9.31 -0.20 1.27
C SER A 98 9.94 -1.55 0.95
N LEU A 99 11.26 -1.57 0.74
CA LEU A 99 12.09 -2.75 0.65
C LEU A 99 13.07 -2.77 1.83
N ASN A 100 12.99 -3.80 2.68
CA ASN A 100 13.88 -3.97 3.85
C ASN A 100 13.95 -2.73 4.75
N GLY A 101 12.86 -1.96 4.84
CA GLY A 101 12.76 -0.73 5.61
C GLY A 101 13.23 0.55 4.89
N LYS A 102 13.82 0.44 3.69
CA LYS A 102 14.10 1.60 2.83
C LYS A 102 12.86 1.93 2.00
N GLU A 103 12.42 3.17 2.06
CA GLU A 103 11.23 3.65 1.34
C GLU A 103 11.60 4.38 0.05
N GLU A 104 10.77 4.20 -0.97
CA GLU A 104 10.81 4.90 -2.25
C GLU A 104 9.38 5.31 -2.64
N GLU A 105 9.23 6.48 -3.26
CA GLU A 105 7.94 6.99 -3.72
C GLU A 105 7.76 6.80 -5.23
N VAL A 106 6.60 6.29 -5.64
CA VAL A 106 6.22 6.18 -7.06
C VAL A 106 4.82 6.77 -7.28
N LEU A 107 4.69 7.59 -8.32
CA LEU A 107 3.40 8.18 -8.69
C LEU A 107 2.59 7.19 -9.53
N ALA A 108 1.35 6.92 -9.13
CA ALA A 108 0.42 6.13 -9.92
C ALA A 108 -0.08 6.91 -11.15
N ASN A 109 -0.33 6.20 -12.25
CA ASN A 109 -0.83 6.81 -13.48
C ASN A 109 -2.33 7.22 -13.34
N SER A 110 -2.92 7.73 -14.42
CA SER A 110 -4.34 8.15 -14.45
C SER A 110 -5.34 7.00 -14.28
N GLU A 111 -4.88 5.75 -14.43
CA GLU A 111 -5.66 4.53 -14.21
C GLU A 111 -5.40 3.94 -12.81
N GLY A 112 -4.50 4.55 -12.02
CA GLY A 112 -4.12 4.08 -10.69
C GLY A 112 -3.04 3.01 -10.70
N GLU A 113 -2.44 2.67 -11.84
CA GLU A 113 -1.39 1.67 -11.93
C GLU A 113 -0.01 2.27 -11.60
N PHE A 114 0.84 1.48 -10.95
CA PHE A 114 2.22 1.85 -10.67
C PHE A 114 3.18 0.69 -10.99
N THR A 115 4.43 1.06 -11.29
CA THR A 115 5.54 0.13 -11.44
C THR A 115 6.81 0.74 -10.86
N PHE A 116 7.55 -0.06 -10.10
CA PHE A 116 8.84 0.35 -9.53
C PHE A 116 9.79 -0.85 -9.48
N ASN A 117 11.05 -0.66 -9.85
CA ASN A 117 12.05 -1.72 -9.79
C ASN A 117 12.90 -1.59 -8.53
N PHE A 118 13.00 -2.67 -7.76
CA PHE A 118 13.89 -2.76 -6.60
C PHE A 118 15.05 -3.70 -6.88
N ASP A 119 16.26 -3.29 -6.51
CA ASP A 119 17.40 -4.19 -6.34
C ASP A 119 17.27 -4.94 -5.01
N LEU A 120 17.29 -6.27 -5.07
CA LEU A 120 17.18 -7.17 -3.94
C LEU A 120 18.54 -7.33 -3.25
N ALA A 121 18.51 -7.54 -1.94
CA ALA A 121 19.65 -8.03 -1.19
C ALA A 121 19.68 -9.55 -1.20
N ASP A 122 20.86 -10.15 -0.99
CA ASP A 122 20.99 -11.61 -0.84
C ASP A 122 20.05 -12.16 0.24
N GLY A 123 19.36 -13.26 -0.07
CA GLY A 123 18.43 -13.91 0.83
C GLY A 123 17.05 -13.24 0.89
N GLU A 124 16.45 -13.20 2.09
CA GLU A 124 15.06 -12.74 2.26
C GLU A 124 14.93 -11.22 2.15
N ASN A 125 14.04 -10.78 1.27
CA ASN A 125 13.66 -9.39 1.08
C ASN A 125 12.20 -9.17 1.48
N SER A 126 11.94 -8.18 2.34
CA SER A 126 10.61 -7.82 2.80
C SER A 126 10.10 -6.57 2.09
N ILE A 127 9.00 -6.72 1.34
CA ILE A 127 8.37 -5.70 0.52
C ILE A 127 7.00 -5.34 1.09
N SER A 128 6.65 -4.05 1.06
CA SER A 128 5.35 -3.56 1.50
C SER A 128 5.06 -2.18 0.90
N GLY A 129 3.82 -1.71 0.99
CA GLY A 129 3.44 -0.40 0.46
C GLY A 129 2.49 0.37 1.37
N LYS A 130 2.39 1.68 1.11
CA LYS A 130 1.31 2.58 1.52
C LYS A 130 0.94 3.48 0.34
N ALA A 131 -0.21 4.11 0.41
CA ALA A 131 -0.65 5.13 -0.54
C ALA A 131 -0.81 6.46 0.20
N LYS A 132 -0.55 7.54 -0.51
CA LYS A 132 -0.67 8.92 -0.04
C LYS A 132 -1.45 9.72 -1.08
N ASP A 133 -2.52 10.35 -0.64
CA ASP A 133 -3.37 11.17 -1.50
C ASP A 133 -2.75 12.57 -1.75
N GLU A 134 -3.43 13.39 -2.56
CA GLU A 134 -2.99 14.78 -2.84
C GLU A 134 -3.05 15.69 -1.60
N ALA A 135 -3.92 15.38 -0.63
CA ALA A 135 -4.04 16.11 0.63
C ALA A 135 -2.95 15.75 1.65
N GLY A 136 -2.19 14.68 1.38
CA GLY A 136 -1.10 14.17 2.20
C GLY A 136 -1.50 13.11 3.22
N ASN A 137 -2.73 12.59 3.19
CA ASN A 137 -3.18 11.51 4.06
C ASN A 137 -2.57 10.18 3.62
N GLU A 138 -2.03 9.41 4.56
CA GLU A 138 -1.44 8.09 4.30
C GLU A 138 -2.38 6.96 4.70
N SER A 139 -2.48 5.95 3.83
CA SER A 139 -3.21 4.72 4.10
C SER A 139 -2.48 3.80 5.11
N GLN A 140 -3.18 2.74 5.52
CA GLN A 140 -2.55 1.66 6.26
C GLN A 140 -1.51 0.93 5.39
N LYS A 141 -0.52 0.34 6.05
CA LYS A 141 0.50 -0.48 5.39
C LYS A 141 -0.13 -1.76 4.83
N THR A 142 0.30 -2.19 3.65
CA THR A 142 -0.04 -3.51 3.11
C THR A 142 0.52 -4.64 3.95
N ASP A 143 0.08 -5.87 3.68
CA ASP A 143 0.79 -7.06 4.14
C ASP A 143 2.23 -7.06 3.60
N THR A 144 3.14 -7.64 4.38
CA THR A 144 4.54 -7.80 3.98
C THR A 144 4.66 -9.00 3.06
N ILE A 145 5.13 -8.77 1.84
CA ILE A 145 5.46 -9.80 0.85
C ILE A 145 6.94 -10.13 0.99
N LYS A 146 7.27 -11.42 1.05
CA LYS A 146 8.65 -11.90 1.15
C LYS A 146 9.10 -12.47 -0.18
N VAL A 147 10.27 -12.05 -0.65
CA VAL A 147 10.93 -12.58 -1.86
C VAL A 147 12.35 -12.97 -1.51
N VAL A 148 12.73 -14.21 -1.79
CA VAL A 148 14.11 -14.67 -1.59
C VAL A 148 14.92 -14.44 -2.87
N TYR A 149 15.98 -13.64 -2.79
CA TYR A 149 16.97 -13.57 -3.86
C TYR A 149 18.01 -14.66 -3.62
N ASP A 150 18.13 -15.56 -4.60
CA ASP A 150 19.07 -16.67 -4.60
C ASP A 150 19.56 -16.90 -6.04
N ASN A 151 20.85 -16.70 -6.26
CA ASN A 151 21.51 -16.87 -7.55
C ASN A 151 22.51 -18.04 -7.54
N ASP A 152 22.48 -18.88 -6.51
CA ASP A 152 23.32 -20.06 -6.41
C ASP A 152 22.62 -21.24 -7.09
N SER A 153 23.35 -21.95 -7.96
CA SER A 153 22.79 -23.14 -8.61
C SER A 153 22.82 -24.34 -7.67
N PRO A 154 21.77 -25.17 -7.65
CA PRO A 154 21.68 -26.26 -6.69
C PRO A 154 22.79 -27.28 -6.92
N ASN A 155 23.35 -27.81 -5.83
CA ASN A 155 24.29 -28.92 -5.95
C ASN A 155 23.62 -30.15 -6.57
N LEU A 156 24.34 -30.88 -7.43
CA LEU A 156 23.89 -32.12 -8.03
C LEU A 156 25.06 -33.10 -8.11
N GLU A 157 24.97 -34.20 -7.40
CA GLU A 157 25.97 -35.27 -7.36
C GLU A 157 25.33 -36.58 -7.80
N ILE A 158 26.00 -37.31 -8.71
CA ILE A 158 25.62 -38.67 -9.07
C ILE A 158 26.59 -39.61 -8.37
N THR A 159 26.07 -40.45 -7.47
CA THR A 159 26.88 -41.41 -6.70
C THR A 159 26.98 -42.75 -7.39
N ASN A 160 25.98 -43.12 -8.20
CA ASN A 160 25.95 -44.38 -8.94
C ASN A 160 25.02 -44.27 -10.15
N PRO A 161 25.37 -44.81 -11.33
CA PRO A 161 26.69 -45.28 -11.71
C PRO A 161 27.66 -44.12 -11.97
N SER A 162 28.96 -44.43 -11.98
CA SER A 162 29.98 -43.49 -12.44
C SER A 162 29.85 -43.25 -13.94
N ASP A 163 30.23 -42.05 -14.40
CA ASP A 163 30.30 -41.76 -15.83
C ASP A 163 31.26 -42.73 -16.55
N GLY A 164 30.85 -43.23 -17.71
CA GLY A 164 31.55 -44.25 -18.49
C GLY A 164 31.41 -45.69 -17.97
N ALA A 165 30.55 -45.96 -16.97
CA ALA A 165 30.36 -47.32 -16.46
C ALA A 165 29.89 -48.29 -17.56
N THR A 166 30.25 -49.56 -17.41
CA THR A 166 29.92 -50.62 -18.36
C THR A 166 29.14 -51.74 -17.68
N PHE A 167 28.10 -52.22 -18.35
CA PHE A 167 27.18 -53.25 -17.86
C PHE A 167 27.09 -54.39 -18.88
N PHE A 168 27.06 -55.63 -18.39
CA PHE A 168 27.12 -56.82 -19.22
C PHE A 168 26.08 -57.85 -18.82
N GLY A 169 25.49 -58.50 -19.83
CA GLY A 169 24.58 -59.60 -19.63
C GLY A 169 23.18 -59.15 -19.20
N SER A 170 22.18 -59.96 -19.56
CA SER A 170 20.75 -59.68 -19.31
C SER A 170 20.38 -59.26 -17.88
N LYS A 171 21.14 -59.67 -16.86
CA LYS A 171 20.89 -59.32 -15.45
C LYS A 171 21.24 -57.87 -15.10
N GLN A 172 22.07 -57.20 -15.91
CA GLN A 172 22.50 -55.82 -15.70
C GLN A 172 21.85 -54.84 -16.69
N ARG A 173 20.79 -55.26 -17.39
CA ARG A 173 20.05 -54.40 -18.32
C ARG A 173 19.22 -53.35 -17.57
N GLN A 174 18.82 -53.62 -16.34
CA GLN A 174 18.12 -52.64 -15.49
C GLN A 174 19.12 -52.10 -14.46
N ILE A 175 19.21 -50.78 -14.36
CA ILE A 175 20.09 -50.10 -13.40
C ILE A 175 19.29 -49.09 -12.57
N VAL A 176 19.88 -48.70 -11.45
CA VAL A 176 19.41 -47.58 -10.62
C VAL A 176 20.46 -46.48 -10.73
N VAL A 177 20.02 -45.29 -11.11
CA VAL A 177 20.81 -44.06 -11.01
C VAL A 177 20.50 -43.45 -9.65
N GLU A 178 21.52 -43.21 -8.85
CA GLU A 178 21.45 -42.71 -7.48
C GLU A 178 22.33 -41.48 -7.35
N GLY A 179 21.91 -40.56 -6.51
CA GLY A 179 22.68 -39.35 -6.24
C GLY A 179 22.09 -38.51 -5.13
N LYS A 180 22.66 -37.32 -4.99
CA LYS A 180 22.23 -36.31 -4.04
C LYS A 180 22.09 -34.95 -4.70
N THR A 181 21.11 -34.17 -4.27
CA THR A 181 20.93 -32.76 -4.59
C THR A 181 20.51 -32.01 -3.33
N GLU A 182 20.12 -30.75 -3.45
CA GLU A 182 19.60 -29.97 -2.34
C GLU A 182 18.14 -30.30 -2.05
N GLU A 183 17.69 -30.05 -0.81
CA GLU A 183 16.31 -30.25 -0.41
C GLU A 183 15.37 -29.30 -1.19
N GLY A 184 14.21 -29.80 -1.60
CA GLY A 184 13.20 -28.99 -2.28
C GLY A 184 13.52 -28.65 -3.74
N VAL A 185 14.56 -29.24 -4.31
CA VAL A 185 14.92 -29.13 -5.73
C VAL A 185 14.00 -30.01 -6.59
N SER A 186 13.57 -29.46 -7.72
CA SER A 186 12.93 -30.23 -8.79
C SER A 186 14.00 -30.89 -9.67
N LEU A 187 14.08 -32.23 -9.62
CA LEU A 187 15.01 -33.02 -10.45
C LEU A 187 14.29 -33.68 -11.64
N THR A 188 14.90 -33.61 -12.81
CA THR A 188 14.50 -34.44 -13.97
C THR A 188 15.67 -35.24 -14.52
N ILE A 189 15.40 -36.45 -15.03
CA ILE A 189 16.36 -37.30 -15.73
C ILE A 189 15.78 -37.71 -17.09
N ASN A 190 16.39 -37.26 -18.19
CA ASN A 190 15.85 -37.37 -19.55
C ASN A 190 14.39 -36.89 -19.62
N ASP A 191 14.15 -35.68 -19.10
CA ASP A 191 12.85 -34.99 -19.04
C ASP A 191 11.76 -35.71 -18.20
N ARG A 192 12.13 -36.73 -17.41
CA ARG A 192 11.24 -37.39 -16.44
C ARG A 192 11.51 -36.89 -15.04
N PHE A 193 10.46 -36.45 -14.34
CA PHE A 193 10.57 -36.05 -12.93
C PHE A 193 11.04 -37.21 -12.05
N VAL A 194 11.96 -36.89 -11.14
CA VAL A 194 12.50 -37.82 -10.13
C VAL A 194 12.24 -37.20 -8.77
N LEU A 195 11.69 -38.00 -7.85
CA LEU A 195 11.47 -37.58 -6.48
C LEU A 195 12.84 -37.41 -5.79
N VAL A 196 13.00 -36.25 -5.16
CA VAL A 196 14.10 -35.95 -4.24
C VAL A 196 13.52 -36.08 -2.84
N GLU A 197 14.15 -36.92 -2.01
CA GLU A 197 13.78 -37.11 -0.61
C GLU A 197 14.21 -35.90 0.24
N ASP A 198 13.70 -35.79 1.47
CA ASP A 198 13.99 -34.67 2.39
C ASP A 198 15.50 -34.52 2.71
N ASP A 199 16.30 -35.60 2.57
CA ASP A 199 17.76 -35.57 2.76
C ASP A 199 18.54 -35.26 1.47
N GLY A 200 17.83 -34.91 0.39
CA GLY A 200 18.38 -34.62 -0.93
C GLY A 200 18.71 -35.86 -1.76
N ALA A 201 18.50 -37.08 -1.25
CA ALA A 201 18.77 -38.29 -2.02
C ALA A 201 17.73 -38.48 -3.13
N PHE A 202 18.16 -39.04 -4.24
CA PHE A 202 17.25 -39.45 -5.31
C PHE A 202 17.65 -40.82 -5.87
N THR A 203 16.66 -41.55 -6.38
CA THR A 203 16.86 -42.80 -7.10
C THR A 203 16.02 -42.85 -8.36
N PHE A 204 16.56 -43.43 -9.43
CA PHE A 204 15.90 -43.53 -10.71
C PHE A 204 16.22 -44.84 -11.42
N THR A 205 15.20 -45.69 -11.51
CA THR A 205 15.33 -46.99 -12.17
C THR A 205 15.08 -46.88 -13.67
N THR A 206 15.97 -47.45 -14.47
CA THR A 206 15.88 -47.41 -15.93
C THR A 206 16.40 -48.69 -16.58
N THR A 207 15.96 -48.95 -17.81
CA THR A 207 16.40 -50.07 -18.63
C THR A 207 17.34 -49.56 -19.72
N LEU A 208 18.51 -50.19 -19.84
CA LEU A 208 19.55 -49.87 -20.81
C LEU A 208 19.22 -50.47 -22.18
N GLY A 209 19.36 -49.64 -23.22
CA GLY A 209 19.47 -50.07 -24.60
C GLY A 209 20.86 -50.63 -24.88
N ASP A 210 21.00 -51.38 -25.97
CA ASP A 210 22.30 -51.91 -26.39
C ASP A 210 23.21 -50.75 -26.82
N GLY A 211 24.47 -50.75 -26.37
CA GLY A 211 25.43 -49.68 -26.62
C GLY A 211 25.40 -48.54 -25.60
N GLU A 212 25.75 -47.33 -26.04
CA GLU A 212 25.83 -46.14 -25.19
C GLU A 212 24.42 -45.64 -24.81
N ASN A 213 24.21 -45.41 -23.52
CA ASN A 213 23.03 -44.83 -22.92
C ASN A 213 23.43 -43.53 -22.22
N SER A 214 22.72 -42.45 -22.51
CA SER A 214 22.96 -41.13 -21.92
C SER A 214 21.83 -40.74 -20.98
N PHE A 215 22.18 -40.21 -19.81
CA PHE A 215 21.25 -39.64 -18.85
C PHE A 215 21.59 -38.18 -18.63
N ASN A 216 20.71 -37.29 -19.05
CA ASN A 216 20.78 -35.86 -18.76
C ASN A 216 19.94 -35.58 -17.51
N LEU A 217 20.61 -35.13 -16.45
CA LEU A 217 20.01 -34.77 -15.18
C LEU A 217 19.93 -33.25 -15.10
N LYS A 218 18.77 -32.72 -14.69
CA LYS A 218 18.53 -31.28 -14.49
C LYS A 218 17.94 -31.05 -13.11
N ALA A 219 18.70 -30.40 -12.24
CA ALA A 219 18.28 -29.97 -10.91
C ALA A 219 17.92 -28.49 -10.96
N LYS A 220 16.71 -28.14 -10.51
CA LYS A 220 16.21 -26.76 -10.49
C LYS A 220 15.66 -26.40 -9.11
N ASP A 221 16.11 -25.31 -8.54
CA ASP A 221 15.64 -24.82 -7.24
C ASP A 221 14.36 -23.96 -7.36
N LYS A 222 13.95 -23.33 -6.24
CA LYS A 222 12.77 -22.45 -6.18
C LYS A 222 13.01 -21.08 -6.83
N ALA A 223 14.26 -20.61 -6.87
CA ALA A 223 14.66 -19.35 -7.50
C ALA A 223 14.89 -19.49 -9.01
N GLU A 224 14.70 -20.71 -9.52
CA GLU A 224 14.85 -21.13 -10.91
C GLU A 224 16.30 -21.26 -11.38
N ASN A 225 17.26 -21.37 -10.46
CA ASN A 225 18.64 -21.73 -10.81
C ASN A 225 18.73 -23.19 -11.26
N LEU A 226 19.65 -23.47 -12.18
CA LEU A 226 19.71 -24.74 -12.88
C LEU A 226 21.11 -25.34 -12.86
N THR A 227 21.20 -26.59 -12.42
CA THR A 227 22.40 -27.42 -12.59
C THR A 227 22.07 -28.57 -13.53
N GLU A 228 22.80 -28.67 -14.65
CA GLU A 228 22.71 -29.80 -15.58
C GLU A 228 23.95 -30.69 -15.48
N LYS A 229 23.75 -32.01 -15.42
CA LYS A 229 24.81 -33.00 -15.54
C LYS A 229 24.42 -34.07 -16.53
N THR A 230 25.40 -34.61 -17.24
CA THR A 230 25.18 -35.77 -18.11
C THR A 230 26.13 -36.88 -17.71
N ILE A 231 25.57 -38.09 -17.55
CA ILE A 231 26.37 -39.31 -17.41
C ILE A 231 26.07 -40.25 -18.58
N LYS A 232 27.07 -40.99 -19.01
CA LYS A 232 26.97 -42.00 -20.04
C LYS A 232 27.36 -43.35 -19.49
N VAL A 233 26.65 -44.40 -19.90
CA VAL A 233 26.99 -45.78 -19.57
C VAL A 233 26.87 -46.63 -20.82
N ASN A 234 27.62 -47.71 -20.89
CA ASN A 234 27.56 -48.64 -22.02
C ASN A 234 26.99 -50.00 -21.56
N TYR A 235 26.09 -50.57 -22.35
CA TYR A 235 25.52 -51.89 -22.08
C TYR A 235 25.79 -52.85 -23.23
N SER A 236 26.31 -54.04 -22.90
CA SER A 236 26.44 -55.16 -23.84
C SER A 236 25.59 -56.34 -23.36
N PRO A 237 24.68 -56.88 -24.19
CA PRO A 237 23.81 -58.01 -23.83
C PRO A 237 24.55 -59.32 -23.53
#